data_AF-A0A8T3MWG5-F1
#
_entry.id   AF-A0A8T3MWG5-F1
#
_cell.length_a   1.000
_cell.length_b   1.000
_cell.length_c   1.000
_cell.angle_alpha   90.00
_cell.angle_beta   90.00
_cell.angle_gamma   90.00
#
_symmetry.space_group_name_H-M   'P 1'
#
loop_
_entity.id
_entity.type
_entity.pdbx_description
1 polymer ?
#
loop_
_entity_poly.entity_id
_entity_poly.type
_entity_poly.pdbx_seq_one_letter_code
_entity_poly.pdbx_strand_id
1 'polypeptide(L)'
;VDVGGRPYAVVDLPFRAERAGTLSLQLVEHALEAFARTAGATIHLRGAGRNDHHLAEAAFKALGRALRAAVEPDPRRRGVASTKGST
;
A
#
# COMPACT_ATOMS: atom_id res chain seq x y z
N VAL A 1 1.56 -6.53 1.83
CA VAL A 1 0.54 -6.42 0.76
C VAL A 1 0.01 -7.80 0.50
N ASP A 2 -1.30 -7.98 0.49
CA ASP A 2 -2.00 -9.21 0.13
C ASP A 2 -2.98 -8.89 -1.02
N VAL A 3 -2.85 -9.59 -2.14
CA VAL A 3 -3.70 -9.42 -3.35
C VAL A 3 -4.76 -10.51 -3.37
N GLY A 4 -5.48 -10.63 -2.26
CA GLY A 4 -6.39 -11.73 -1.96
C GLY A 4 -7.88 -11.37 -2.10
N GLY A 5 -8.24 -10.31 -2.85
CA GLY A 5 -9.62 -9.93 -3.11
C GLY A 5 -10.37 -9.25 -1.95
N ARG A 6 -9.69 -9.02 -0.82
CA ARG A 6 -10.26 -8.41 0.39
C ARG A 6 -9.72 -7.00 0.55
N PRO A 7 -10.53 -5.96 0.29
CA PRO A 7 -10.06 -4.59 0.40
C PRO A 7 -9.94 -4.18 1.87
N TYR A 8 -8.72 -3.80 2.27
CA TYR A 8 -8.43 -3.31 3.62
C TYR A 8 -7.14 -2.48 3.62
N ALA A 9 -7.07 -1.44 4.45
CA ALA A 9 -5.88 -0.61 4.57
C ALA A 9 -5.63 -0.24 6.03
N VAL A 10 -4.36 -0.33 6.44
CA VAL A 10 -3.82 0.33 7.63
C VAL A 10 -2.70 1.24 7.16
N VAL A 11 -2.90 2.55 7.31
CA VAL A 11 -1.93 3.58 6.95
C VAL A 11 -1.55 4.34 8.21
N ASP A 12 -0.30 4.18 8.64
CA ASP A 12 0.28 4.84 9.81
C ASP A 12 1.49 5.66 9.35
N LEU A 13 1.21 6.88 8.90
CA LEU A 13 2.19 7.83 8.40
C LEU A 13 2.00 9.12 9.21
N PRO A 14 2.82 9.37 10.25
CA PRO A 14 2.64 10.50 11.16
C PRO A 14 3.12 11.81 10.52
N PHE A 15 2.40 12.27 9.49
CA PHE A 15 2.62 13.55 8.84
C PHE A 15 2.42 14.69 9.85
N ARG A 16 3.29 15.71 9.79
CA ARG A 16 3.25 16.86 10.70
C ARG A 16 2.65 18.11 10.07
N ALA A 17 2.88 18.30 8.77
CA ALA A 17 2.35 19.40 8.00
C ALA A 17 0.95 19.06 7.45
N GLU A 18 0.20 20.09 7.06
CA GLU A 18 -1.06 19.90 6.32
C GLU A 18 -0.80 19.54 4.85
N ARG A 19 0.29 20.06 4.27
CA ARG A 19 0.59 19.97 2.83
C ARG A 19 2.07 19.74 2.56
N ALA A 20 2.36 19.08 1.44
CA ALA A 20 3.66 19.05 0.80
C ALA A 20 3.54 19.73 -0.58
N GLY A 21 4.00 20.98 -0.68
CA GLY A 21 3.76 21.82 -1.85
C GLY A 21 2.26 22.09 -2.03
N THR A 22 1.71 21.75 -3.20
CA THR A 22 0.28 21.90 -3.49
C THR A 22 -0.56 20.67 -3.09
N LEU A 23 0.05 19.58 -2.62
CA LEU A 23 -0.67 18.36 -2.24
C LEU A 23 -0.99 18.36 -0.74
N SER A 24 -2.26 18.15 -0.38
CA SER A 24 -2.64 17.86 1.02
C SER A 24 -2.12 16.49 1.43
N LEU A 25 -1.49 16.38 2.59
CA LEU A 25 -0.97 15.10 3.09
C LEU A 25 -2.08 14.13 3.48
N GLN A 26 -3.28 14.63 3.82
CA GLN A 26 -4.46 13.78 3.99
C GLN A 26 -4.86 13.05 2.68
N LEU A 27 -4.59 13.65 1.52
CA LEU A 27 -4.84 12.98 0.24
C LEU A 27 -3.83 11.86 -0.03
N VAL A 28 -2.65 11.87 0.59
CA VAL A 28 -1.70 10.75 0.49
C VAL A 28 -2.27 9.53 1.21
N GLU A 29 -2.74 9.68 2.44
CA GLU A 29 -3.41 8.60 3.18
C GLU A 29 -4.65 8.11 2.43
N HIS A 30 -5.51 9.05 2.00
CA HIS A 30 -6.72 8.71 1.24
C HIS A 30 -6.40 7.97 -0.08
N ALA A 31 -5.35 8.36 -0.80
CA ALA A 31 -4.94 7.69 -2.03
C ALA A 31 -4.48 6.24 -1.78
N LEU A 32 -3.78 5.99 -0.67
CA LEU A 32 -3.34 4.64 -0.29
C LEU A 32 -4.52 3.76 0.11
N GLU A 33 -5.47 4.28 0.89
CA GLU A 33 -6.71 3.58 1.22
C GLU A 33 -7.56 3.31 -0.01
N ALA A 34 -7.74 4.31 -0.88
CA ALA A 34 -8.48 4.18 -2.12
C ALA A 34 -7.85 3.14 -3.05
N PHE A 35 -6.52 3.14 -3.16
CA PHE A 35 -5.78 2.12 -3.91
C PHE A 35 -6.06 0.71 -3.40
N ALA A 36 -5.98 0.47 -2.09
CA ALA A 36 -6.31 -0.83 -1.50
C ALA A 36 -7.75 -1.25 -1.83
N ARG A 37 -8.67 -0.29 -1.73
CA ARG A 37 -10.10 -0.50 -1.96
C ARG A 37 -10.40 -0.92 -3.40
N THR A 38 -9.84 -0.21 -4.37
CA THR A 38 -10.10 -0.43 -5.81
C THR A 38 -9.30 -1.59 -6.38
N ALA A 39 -8.10 -1.86 -5.84
CA ALA A 39 -7.28 -3.00 -6.25
C ALA A 39 -7.77 -4.34 -5.66
N GLY A 40 -8.74 -4.34 -4.74
CA GLY A 40 -9.14 -5.55 -4.00
C GLY A 40 -8.01 -6.09 -3.13
N ALA A 41 -7.14 -5.20 -2.64
CA ALA A 41 -5.93 -5.57 -1.91
C ALA A 41 -6.03 -5.20 -0.43
N THR A 42 -5.33 -5.98 0.40
CA THR A 42 -5.05 -5.63 1.79
C THR A 42 -3.64 -5.04 1.89
N ILE A 43 -3.53 -3.79 2.36
CA ILE A 43 -2.23 -3.12 2.55
C ILE A 43 -2.03 -2.70 4.01
N HIS A 44 -0.79 -2.81 4.46
CA HIS A 44 -0.33 -2.26 5.72
C HIS A 44 0.92 -1.43 5.42
N LEU A 45 0.85 -0.14 5.72
CA LEU A 45 1.92 0.81 5.53
C LEU A 45 2.16 1.52 6.86
N ARG A 46 3.41 1.44 7.34
CA ARG A 46 3.86 2.19 8.51
C ARG A 46 5.16 2.88 8.15
N GLY A 47 5.34 4.11 8.61
CA GLY A 47 6.55 4.87 8.34
C GLY A 47 6.87 5.84 9.45
N ALA A 48 8.13 6.23 9.54
CA ALA A 48 8.59 7.25 10.45
C ALA A 48 9.63 8.13 9.75
N GLY A 49 9.61 9.43 10.05
CA GLY A 49 10.53 10.39 9.43
C GLY A 49 10.30 11.79 9.98
N ARG A 50 11.26 12.69 9.75
CA ARG A 50 11.15 14.12 10.12
C ARG A 50 10.60 15.01 9.00
N ASN A 51 10.80 14.60 7.76
CA ASN A 51 10.40 15.34 6.58
C ASN A 51 9.22 14.63 5.91
N ASP A 52 8.09 15.32 5.81
CA ASP A 52 6.83 14.73 5.32
C ASP A 52 6.87 14.38 3.83
N HIS A 53 7.60 15.15 3.02
CA HIS A 53 7.79 14.83 1.60
C HIS A 53 8.55 13.49 1.44
N HIS A 54 9.66 13.33 2.16
CA HIS A 54 10.40 12.06 2.15
C HIS A 54 9.59 10.90 2.73
N LEU A 55 8.77 11.14 3.77
CA LEU A 55 7.91 10.11 4.34
C LEU A 55 6.86 9.63 3.33
N ALA A 56 6.18 10.54 2.64
CA ALA A 56 5.22 10.22 1.59
C ALA A 56 5.89 9.47 0.44
N GLU A 57 7.02 9.97 -0.06
CA GLU A 57 7.78 9.34 -1.14
C GLU A 57 8.24 7.92 -0.76
N ALA A 58 8.74 7.74 0.47
CA ALA A 58 9.15 6.45 0.99
C ALA A 58 7.97 5.47 1.08
N ALA A 59 6.79 5.94 1.50
CA ALA A 59 5.58 5.11 1.54
C ALA A 59 5.21 4.57 0.16
N PHE A 60 5.20 5.41 -0.88
CA PHE A 60 4.93 4.97 -2.26
C PHE A 60 6.01 4.03 -2.80
N LYS A 61 7.29 4.32 -2.54
CA LYS A 61 8.41 3.43 -2.91
C LYS A 61 8.31 2.06 -2.23
N ALA A 62 7.97 2.03 -0.95
CA ALA A 62 7.77 0.80 -0.19
C ALA A 62 6.59 -0.01 -0.74
N LEU A 63 5.46 0.67 -1.01
CA LEU A 63 4.29 0.03 -1.62
C LEU A 63 4.65 -0.58 -2.98
N GLY A 64 5.35 0.14 -3.86
CA GLY A 64 5.75 -0.38 -5.18
C GLY A 64 6.63 -1.63 -5.09
N ARG A 65 7.59 -1.65 -4.16
CA ARG A 65 8.45 -2.83 -3.92
C ARG A 65 7.67 -4.02 -3.37
N ALA A 66 6.80 -3.77 -2.38
CA ALA A 66 5.98 -4.82 -1.79
C ALA A 66 4.95 -5.38 -2.78
N LEU A 67 4.35 -4.51 -3.60
CA LEU A 67 3.42 -4.91 -4.64
C LEU A 67 4.11 -5.75 -5.71
N ARG A 68 5.29 -5.33 -6.20
CA ARG A 68 6.09 -6.12 -7.15
C ARG A 68 6.27 -7.55 -6.65
N ALA A 69 6.71 -7.71 -5.40
CA ALA A 69 6.90 -9.04 -4.82
C ALA A 69 5.59 -9.83 -4.66
N ALA A 70 4.47 -9.15 -4.34
CA ALA A 70 3.18 -9.81 -4.15
C ALA A 70 2.54 -10.28 -5.47
N VAL A 71 2.83 -9.62 -6.59
CA VAL A 71 2.27 -9.95 -7.92
C VAL A 71 3.24 -10.76 -8.80
N GLU A 72 4.46 -11.02 -8.33
CA GLU A 72 5.46 -11.76 -9.10
C GLU A 72 5.01 -13.23 -9.26
N PRO A 73 5.05 -13.80 -10.48
CA PRO A 73 4.72 -15.21 -10.69
C PRO A 73 5.66 -16.11 -9.89
N ASP A 74 5.08 -16.98 -9.06
CA ASP A 74 5.83 -17.99 -8.30
C ASP A 74 5.94 -19.28 -9.13
N PRO A 75 7.12 -19.64 -9.67
CA PRO A 75 7.28 -20.80 -10.56
C PRO A 75 7.04 -22.13 -9.83
N ARG A 76 7.02 -22.16 -8.50
CA ARG A 76 6.74 -23.36 -7.70
C ARG A 76 5.24 -23.57 -7.51
N ARG A 77 4.43 -22.54 -7.76
CA ARG A 77 3.00 -22.56 -7.49
C ARG A 77 2.23 -23.12 -8.67
N ARG A 78 1.31 -24.03 -8.39
CA ARG A 78 0.30 -24.51 -9.34
C ARG A 78 -1.07 -24.03 -8.85
N GLY A 79 -1.69 -23.12 -9.59
CA GLY A 79 -3.04 -22.61 -9.29
C GLY A 79 -3.08 -21.39 -8.37
N VAL A 80 -4.27 -21.14 -7.80
CA VAL A 80 -4.58 -19.93 -7.02
C VAL A 80 -3.91 -19.94 -5.65
N ALA A 81 -3.44 -18.76 -5.22
CA ALA A 81 -2.77 -18.49 -3.95
C ALA A 81 -3.70 -18.53 -2.71
N SER A 82 -4.64 -19.47 -2.63
CA SER A 82 -5.68 -19.49 -1.60
C SER A 82 -6.11 -20.91 -1.26
N THR A 83 -6.23 -21.23 0.03
CA THR A 83 -6.77 -22.53 0.49
C THR A 83 -8.25 -22.72 0.15
N LYS A 84 -8.97 -21.63 -0.14
CA LYS A 84 -10.38 -21.66 -0.58
C LYS A 84 -10.54 -21.95 -2.07
N GLY A 85 -9.44 -21.97 -2.84
CA GLY A 85 -9.47 -22.19 -4.29
C GLY A 85 -9.83 -20.95 -5.11
N SER A 86 -10.16 -19.83 -4.47
CA SER A 86 -10.42 -18.52 -5.11
C SER A 86 -9.81 -17.38 -4.29
N THR A 87 -9.57 -16.25 -4.97
CA THR A 87 -9.21 -14.95 -4.37
C THR A 87 -10.45 -14.10 -4.17
#